data_AF-A0A3B9IS45-F1
#
_entry.id   AF-A0A3B9IS45-F1
#
_cell.length_a   1.000
_cell.length_b   1.000
_cell.length_c   1.000
_cell.angle_alpha   90.00
_cell.angle_beta   90.00
_cell.angle_gamma   90.00
#
_symmetry.space_group_name_H-M   'P 1'
#
loop_
_entity.id
_entity.type
_entity.pdbx_description
1 polymer ?
#
loop_
_entity_poly.entity_id
_entity_poly.type
_entity_poly.pdbx_seq_one_letter_code
_entity_poly.pdbx_strand_id
1 'polypeptide(L)'
;GGTQRLPRVAGVEAAIDMITTGKFVPAGKALQLGIIDAVVDELVPGAVAFARKLVEDGAPLRRVRDMDEKVKAFDAAKLPEIRKQVVKAARGQMSPVGCFDAVAGAVTLPFDEGLKNEREIFGGLMASDQSKALRHIFFAEREALKIPDVPGDTPTLP
;
A
#
# COMPACT_ATOMS: atom_id res chain seq x y z
N GLY A 1 5.70 -7.98 1.50
CA GLY A 1 4.74 -8.31 2.57
C GLY A 1 3.78 -7.18 2.90
N GLY A 2 3.62 -6.19 2.01
CA GLY A 2 2.74 -5.04 2.27
C GLY A 2 1.28 -5.43 2.15
N THR A 3 0.95 -6.28 1.16
CA THR A 3 -0.42 -6.79 0.98
C THR A 3 -0.85 -7.73 2.11
N GLN A 4 0.10 -8.29 2.88
CA GLN A 4 -0.21 -9.09 4.08
C GLN A 4 -0.33 -8.26 5.35
N ARG A 5 0.48 -7.20 5.51
CA ARG A 5 0.54 -6.40 6.74
C ARG A 5 -0.45 -5.25 6.77
N LEU A 6 -0.68 -4.58 5.64
CA LEU A 6 -1.60 -3.44 5.59
C LEU A 6 -3.04 -3.82 5.97
N PRO A 7 -3.61 -4.97 5.54
CA PRO A 7 -4.96 -5.37 5.97
C PRO A 7 -5.08 -5.61 7.48
N ARG A 8 -4.00 -6.07 8.13
CA ARG A 8 -3.95 -6.29 9.59
C ARG A 8 -3.90 -4.98 10.38
N VAL A 9 -3.33 -3.93 9.78
CA VAL A 9 -3.20 -2.62 10.40
C VAL A 9 -4.38 -1.72 10.07
N ALA A 10 -4.69 -1.51 8.80
CA ALA A 10 -5.69 -0.57 8.33
C ALA A 10 -7.09 -1.18 8.14
N GLY A 11 -7.21 -2.51 8.13
CA GLY A 11 -8.41 -3.23 7.71
C GLY A 11 -8.38 -3.60 6.23
N VAL A 12 -9.10 -4.66 5.87
CA VAL A 12 -9.07 -5.27 4.53
C VAL A 12 -9.58 -4.32 3.46
N GLU A 13 -10.73 -3.68 3.65
CA GLU A 13 -11.33 -2.77 2.66
C GLU A 13 -10.44 -1.56 2.38
N ALA A 14 -9.92 -0.93 3.45
CA ALA A 14 -9.00 0.20 3.33
C ALA A 14 -7.70 -0.20 2.62
N ALA A 15 -7.17 -1.40 2.92
CA ALA A 15 -5.98 -1.92 2.26
C ALA A 15 -6.21 -2.20 0.77
N ILE A 16 -7.37 -2.76 0.39
CA ILE A 16 -7.73 -2.99 -1.01
C ILE A 16 -7.78 -1.65 -1.77
N ASP A 17 -8.46 -0.63 -1.22
CA ASP A 17 -8.56 0.69 -1.86
C ASP A 17 -7.17 1.31 -2.07
N MET A 18 -6.33 1.34 -1.02
CA MET A 18 -4.98 1.93 -1.10
C MET A 18 -4.09 1.19 -2.11
N ILE A 19 -4.05 -0.14 -2.05
CA ILE A 19 -3.10 -0.94 -2.84
C ILE A 19 -3.53 -0.98 -4.31
N THR A 20 -4.83 -1.07 -4.61
CA THR A 20 -5.30 -1.15 -6.00
C THR A 20 -5.34 0.20 -6.70
N THR A 21 -5.48 1.31 -5.96
CA THR A 21 -5.52 2.66 -6.55
C THR A 21 -4.19 3.40 -6.50
N GLY A 22 -3.27 3.03 -5.61
CA GLY A 22 -1.99 3.71 -5.42
C GLY A 22 -2.11 5.13 -4.84
N LYS A 23 -3.29 5.52 -4.34
CA LYS A 23 -3.52 6.87 -3.80
C LYS A 23 -2.74 7.09 -2.51
N PHE A 24 -2.14 8.27 -2.39
CA PHE A 24 -1.51 8.71 -1.13
C PHE A 24 -2.56 8.88 -0.03
N VAL A 25 -2.19 8.47 1.18
CA VAL A 25 -3.02 8.63 2.38
C VAL A 25 -2.43 9.73 3.26
N PRO A 26 -3.16 10.82 3.54
CA PRO A 26 -2.70 11.88 4.43
C PRO A 26 -2.44 11.37 5.85
N ALA A 27 -1.48 11.98 6.56
CA ALA A 27 -1.05 11.55 7.89
C ALA A 27 -2.21 11.40 8.89
N GLY A 28 -3.15 12.34 8.93
CA GLY A 28 -4.32 12.26 9.82
C GLY A 28 -5.20 11.02 9.56
N LYS A 29 -5.44 10.67 8.28
CA LYS A 29 -6.18 9.45 7.92
C LYS A 29 -5.36 8.20 8.21
N ALA A 30 -4.04 8.24 7.98
CA ALA A 30 -3.15 7.14 8.31
C ALA A 30 -3.15 6.82 9.82
N LEU A 31 -3.18 7.86 10.67
CA LEU A 31 -3.29 7.74 12.12
C LEU A 31 -4.62 7.10 12.53
N GLN A 32 -5.74 7.57 11.98
CA GLN A 32 -7.07 7.01 12.24
C GLN A 32 -7.17 5.53 11.86
N LEU A 33 -6.52 5.13 10.76
CA LEU A 33 -6.47 3.74 10.32
C LEU A 33 -5.46 2.90 11.10
N GLY A 34 -4.61 3.52 11.93
CA GLY A 34 -3.57 2.86 12.73
C GLY A 34 -2.30 2.49 11.96
N ILE A 35 -2.12 3.03 10.75
CA ILE A 35 -0.93 2.85 9.90
C ILE A 35 0.30 3.52 10.53
N ILE A 36 0.08 4.65 11.20
CA ILE A 36 1.08 5.36 12.00
C ILE A 36 0.55 5.51 13.42
N ASP A 37 1.47 5.62 14.38
CA ASP A 37 1.12 5.71 15.81
C ASP A 37 1.06 7.15 16.33
N ALA A 38 1.75 8.09 15.67
CA ALA A 38 1.77 9.50 16.04
C ALA A 38 2.09 10.40 14.83
N VAL A 39 1.71 11.67 14.92
CA VAL A 39 2.10 12.75 14.00
C VAL A 39 2.84 13.80 14.82
N VAL A 40 4.02 14.21 14.35
CA VAL A 40 4.92 15.14 15.05
C VAL A 40 5.49 16.15 14.06
N ASP A 41 5.87 17.33 14.55
CA ASP A 41 6.49 18.37 13.73
C ASP A 41 7.94 18.04 13.36
N GLU A 42 8.73 17.54 14.33
CA GLU A 42 10.10 17.08 14.11
C GLU A 42 10.22 15.57 14.22
N LEU A 43 10.52 14.90 13.10
CA LEU A 43 10.48 13.45 12.99
C LEU A 43 11.46 12.73 13.94
N VAL A 44 12.75 13.09 13.90
CA VAL A 44 13.78 12.36 14.66
C VAL A 44 13.63 12.58 16.18
N PRO A 45 13.53 13.82 16.69
CA PRO A 45 13.31 14.05 18.12
C PRO A 45 11.99 13.45 18.61
N GLY A 46 10.91 13.58 17.83
CA GLY A 46 9.61 12.98 18.14
C GLY A 46 9.65 11.45 18.21
N ALA A 47 10.35 10.80 17.28
CA ALA A 47 10.52 9.34 17.28
C ALA A 47 11.34 8.86 18.49
N VAL A 48 12.39 9.58 18.89
CA VAL A 48 13.19 9.25 20.09
C VAL A 48 12.35 9.40 21.35
N ALA A 49 11.58 10.48 21.47
CA ALA A 49 10.68 10.69 22.60
C ALA A 49 9.61 9.59 22.69
N PHE A 50 9.01 9.22 21.55
CA PHE A 50 8.03 8.15 21.47
C PHE A 50 8.63 6.80 21.88
N ALA A 51 9.82 6.46 21.40
CA ALA A 51 10.50 5.21 21.77
C ALA A 51 10.83 5.15 23.27
N ARG A 52 11.30 6.25 23.88
CA ARG A 52 11.53 6.33 25.33
C ARG A 52 10.24 6.11 26.12
N LYS A 53 9.16 6.76 25.71
CA LYS A 53 7.85 6.58 26.32
C LYS A 53 7.37 5.13 26.28
N LEU A 54 7.53 4.43 25.15
CA LEU A 54 7.16 3.01 25.06
C LEU A 54 7.94 2.12 26.04
N VAL A 55 9.22 2.44 26.29
CA VAL A 55 10.04 1.71 27.26
C VAL A 55 9.60 2.01 28.69
N GLU A 56 9.35 3.29 29.00
CA GLU A 56 8.84 3.74 30.31
C GLU A 56 7.48 3.13 30.65
N ASP A 57 6.58 3.07 29.66
CA ASP A 57 5.24 2.49 29.78
C ASP A 57 5.26 0.94 29.80
N GLY A 58 6.42 0.31 29.59
CA GLY A 58 6.55 -1.15 29.51
C GLY A 58 5.75 -1.75 28.36
N ALA A 59 5.59 -1.02 27.25
CA ALA A 59 4.73 -1.41 26.14
C ALA A 59 5.22 -2.72 25.49
N PRO A 60 4.32 -3.66 25.17
CA PRO A 60 4.70 -4.92 24.56
C PRO A 60 5.18 -4.74 23.12
N LEU A 61 6.01 -5.67 22.64
CA LEU A 61 6.43 -5.71 21.25
C LEU A 61 5.22 -5.95 20.34
N ARG A 62 4.84 -4.92 19.57
CA ARG A 62 3.75 -5.01 18.58
C ARG A 62 4.25 -5.64 17.28
N ARG A 63 3.85 -6.89 17.03
CA ARG A 63 4.15 -7.61 15.78
C ARG A 63 2.95 -7.57 14.85
N VAL A 64 3.05 -6.79 13.77
CA VAL A 64 1.95 -6.67 12.79
C VAL A 64 1.53 -8.01 12.19
N ARG A 65 2.47 -8.97 12.05
CA ARG A 65 2.16 -10.31 11.52
C ARG A 65 1.17 -11.08 12.40
N ASP A 66 1.08 -10.75 13.68
CA ASP A 66 0.25 -11.44 14.67
C ASP A 66 -1.08 -10.69 14.93
N MET A 67 -1.27 -9.51 14.32
CA MET A 67 -2.47 -8.67 14.48
C MET A 67 -3.63 -9.12 13.59
N ASP A 68 -4.20 -10.29 13.86
CA ASP A 68 -5.20 -10.90 12.98
C ASP A 68 -6.64 -10.38 13.18
N GLU A 69 -6.91 -9.54 14.18
CA GLU A 69 -8.26 -9.11 14.55
C GLU A 69 -9.04 -8.52 13.35
N LYS A 70 -8.42 -7.58 12.63
CA LYS A 70 -9.07 -6.90 11.49
C LYS A 70 -9.27 -7.79 10.27
N VAL A 71 -8.39 -8.78 10.06
CA VAL A 71 -8.52 -9.73 8.93
C VAL A 71 -9.52 -10.83 9.24
N LYS A 72 -9.60 -11.30 10.50
CA LYS A 72 -10.59 -12.29 10.95
C LYS A 72 -12.01 -11.72 11.05
N ALA A 73 -12.13 -10.43 11.35
CA ALA A 73 -13.41 -9.73 11.37
C ALA A 73 -13.99 -9.46 9.97
N PHE A 74 -13.19 -9.62 8.91
CA PHE A 74 -13.64 -9.36 7.55
C PHE A 74 -14.39 -10.57 6.97
N ASP A 75 -15.53 -10.31 6.37
CA ASP A 75 -16.34 -11.33 5.69
C ASP A 75 -15.73 -11.68 4.31
N ALA A 76 -15.04 -12.82 4.24
CA ALA A 76 -14.41 -13.31 3.02
C ALA A 76 -15.42 -13.56 1.87
N ALA A 77 -16.72 -13.74 2.15
CA ALA A 77 -17.74 -13.92 1.12
C ALA A 77 -17.92 -12.65 0.24
N LYS A 78 -17.44 -11.49 0.70
CA LYS A 78 -17.45 -10.24 -0.07
C LYS A 78 -16.34 -10.16 -1.13
N LEU A 79 -15.28 -10.96 -1.00
CA LEU A 79 -14.10 -10.88 -1.90
C LEU A 79 -14.46 -11.03 -3.39
N PRO A 80 -15.31 -11.98 -3.82
CA PRO A 80 -15.64 -12.14 -5.24
C PRO A 80 -16.30 -10.89 -5.84
N GLU A 81 -17.15 -10.21 -5.09
CA GLU A 81 -17.84 -9.01 -5.56
C GLU A 81 -16.90 -7.81 -5.64
N ILE A 82 -16.05 -7.61 -4.62
CA ILE A 82 -15.01 -6.58 -4.65
C ILE A 82 -14.05 -6.82 -5.82
N ARG A 83 -13.67 -8.08 -6.07
CA ARG A 83 -12.80 -8.45 -7.20
C ARG A 83 -13.39 -8.01 -8.53
N LYS A 84 -14.70 -8.21 -8.77
CA LYS A 84 -15.37 -7.75 -10.00
C LYS A 84 -15.26 -6.23 -10.17
N GLN A 85 -15.43 -5.48 -9.09
CA GLN A 85 -15.32 -4.02 -9.10
C GLN A 85 -13.88 -3.59 -9.45
N VAL A 86 -12.87 -4.24 -8.86
CA VAL A 86 -11.46 -4.00 -9.18
C VAL A 86 -11.14 -4.33 -10.63
N VAL A 87 -11.59 -5.48 -11.14
CA VAL A 87 -11.38 -5.88 -12.55
C VAL A 87 -12.01 -4.85 -13.50
N LYS A 88 -13.23 -4.39 -13.21
CA LYS A 88 -13.89 -3.35 -13.99
C LYS A 88 -13.11 -2.02 -13.96
N ALA A 89 -12.65 -1.61 -12.78
CA ALA A 89 -11.88 -0.37 -12.61
C ALA A 89 -10.49 -0.44 -13.26
N ALA A 90 -9.88 -1.63 -13.28
CA ALA A 90 -8.55 -1.86 -13.84
C ALA A 90 -8.50 -1.70 -15.37
N ARG A 91 -9.64 -1.77 -16.07
CA ARG A 91 -9.72 -1.56 -17.54
C ARG A 91 -8.68 -2.37 -18.32
N GLY A 92 -8.46 -3.63 -17.94
CA GLY A 92 -7.49 -4.53 -18.58
C GLY A 92 -6.07 -4.46 -18.01
N GLN A 93 -5.81 -3.58 -17.04
CA GLN A 93 -4.55 -3.55 -16.31
C GLN A 93 -4.45 -4.75 -15.36
N MET A 94 -3.33 -5.47 -15.41
CA MET A 94 -3.10 -6.67 -14.60
C MET A 94 -2.76 -6.33 -13.14
N SER A 95 -2.05 -5.22 -12.91
CA SER A 95 -1.52 -4.89 -11.59
C SER A 95 -2.60 -4.66 -10.52
N PRO A 96 -3.71 -3.92 -10.74
CA PRO A 96 -4.72 -3.74 -9.69
C PRO A 96 -5.40 -5.06 -9.31
N VAL A 97 -5.63 -5.94 -10.29
CA VAL A 97 -6.24 -7.26 -10.05
C VAL A 97 -5.30 -8.16 -9.27
N GLY A 98 -4.02 -8.25 -9.65
CA GLY A 98 -3.03 -9.01 -8.91
C GLY A 98 -2.79 -8.45 -7.50
N CYS A 99 -2.79 -7.12 -7.35
CA CYS A 99 -2.77 -6.46 -6.05
C CYS A 99 -3.94 -6.87 -5.15
N PHE A 100 -5.15 -6.90 -5.69
CA PHE A 100 -6.32 -7.41 -4.98
C PHE A 100 -6.15 -8.88 -4.59
N ASP A 101 -5.73 -9.74 -5.52
CA ASP A 101 -5.54 -11.18 -5.27
C ASP A 101 -4.48 -11.42 -4.17
N ALA A 102 -3.42 -10.62 -4.14
CA ALA A 102 -2.41 -10.67 -3.09
C ALA A 102 -2.96 -10.23 -1.72
N VAL A 103 -3.83 -9.22 -1.66
CA VAL A 103 -4.50 -8.78 -0.43
C VAL A 103 -5.54 -9.81 0.03
N ALA A 104 -6.28 -10.42 -0.89
CA ALA A 104 -7.23 -11.49 -0.57
C ALA A 104 -6.54 -12.67 0.13
N GLY A 105 -5.29 -12.99 -0.26
CA GLY A 105 -4.45 -13.97 0.42
C GLY A 105 -4.22 -13.68 1.92
N ALA A 106 -4.26 -12.42 2.35
CA ALA A 106 -4.10 -12.05 3.76
C ALA A 106 -5.29 -12.49 4.63
N VAL A 107 -6.46 -12.71 4.00
CA VAL A 107 -7.70 -13.17 4.62
C VAL A 107 -7.84 -14.68 4.50
N THR A 108 -7.46 -15.26 3.36
CA THR A 108 -7.74 -16.66 3.03
C THR A 108 -6.61 -17.63 3.36
N LEU A 109 -5.38 -17.14 3.58
CA LEU A 109 -4.20 -17.96 3.82
C LEU A 109 -3.54 -17.63 5.16
N PRO A 110 -2.85 -18.61 5.79
CA PRO A 110 -1.91 -18.32 6.87
C PRO A 110 -0.84 -17.31 6.43
N PHE A 111 -0.36 -16.47 7.36
CA PHE A 111 0.52 -15.34 7.05
C PHE A 111 1.73 -15.69 6.17
N ASP A 112 2.45 -16.77 6.49
CA ASP A 112 3.66 -17.16 5.76
C ASP A 112 3.33 -17.69 4.35
N GLU A 113 2.18 -18.35 4.16
CA GLU A 113 1.70 -18.75 2.84
C GLU A 113 1.19 -17.54 2.04
N GLY A 114 0.53 -16.58 2.71
CA GLY A 114 0.16 -15.30 2.12
C GLY A 114 1.37 -14.51 1.60
N LEU A 115 2.51 -14.56 2.29
CA LEU A 115 3.77 -13.96 1.81
C LEU A 115 4.34 -14.67 0.58
N LYS A 116 4.24 -16.00 0.50
CA LYS A 116 4.67 -16.75 -0.68
C LYS A 116 3.78 -16.43 -1.88
N ASN A 117 2.46 -16.44 -1.68
CA ASN A 117 1.47 -16.06 -2.68
C ASN A 117 1.68 -14.61 -3.18
N GLU A 118 1.90 -13.66 -2.26
CA GLU A 118 2.24 -12.26 -2.64
C GLU A 118 3.48 -12.22 -3.53
N ARG A 119 4.53 -12.98 -3.19
CA ARG A 119 5.79 -13.00 -3.95
C ARG A 119 5.60 -13.60 -5.35
N GLU A 120 4.81 -14.65 -5.48
CA GLU A 120 4.52 -15.28 -6.77
C GLU A 120 3.76 -14.31 -7.70
N ILE A 121 2.67 -13.71 -7.19
CA ILE A 121 1.89 -12.71 -7.92
C ILE A 121 2.77 -11.53 -8.32
N PHE A 122 3.57 -11.02 -7.39
CA PHE A 122 4.52 -9.93 -7.67
C PHE A 122 5.50 -10.31 -8.79
N GLY A 123 6.06 -11.52 -8.76
CA GLY A 123 6.97 -12.01 -9.79
C GLY A 123 6.33 -12.01 -11.18
N GLY A 124 5.10 -12.51 -11.29
CA GLY A 124 4.33 -12.51 -12.54
C GLY A 124 4.02 -11.09 -13.05
N LEU A 125 3.55 -10.20 -12.16
CA LEU A 125 3.30 -8.81 -12.51
C LEU A 125 4.56 -8.09 -12.94
N MET A 126 5.67 -8.28 -12.23
CA MET A 126 6.94 -7.64 -12.53
C MET A 126 7.46 -8.09 -13.91
N ALA A 127 7.40 -9.38 -14.22
CA ALA A 127 7.85 -9.90 -15.52
C ALA A 127 7.00 -9.43 -16.72
N SER A 128 5.77 -8.92 -16.49
CA SER A 128 4.84 -8.54 -17.56
C SER A 128 5.30 -7.35 -18.41
N ASP A 129 4.82 -7.30 -19.66
CA ASP A 129 5.07 -6.17 -20.55
C ASP A 129 4.34 -4.90 -20.11
N GLN A 130 3.15 -5.03 -19.49
CA GLN A 130 2.47 -3.88 -18.88
C GLN A 130 3.35 -3.20 -17.83
N SER A 131 4.06 -3.97 -17.02
CA SER A 131 4.98 -3.44 -16.00
C SER A 131 6.14 -2.66 -16.62
N LYS A 132 6.71 -3.15 -17.73
CA LYS A 132 7.74 -2.43 -18.50
C LYS A 132 7.19 -1.14 -19.09
N ALA A 133 6.01 -1.20 -19.71
CA ALA A 133 5.36 -0.06 -20.34
C ALA A 133 5.00 1.04 -19.33
N LEU A 134 4.45 0.69 -18.17
CA LEU A 134 4.08 1.64 -17.12
C LEU A 134 5.31 2.35 -16.54
N ARG A 135 6.42 1.63 -16.31
CA ARG A 135 7.69 2.27 -15.90
C ARG A 135 8.22 3.19 -16.98
N HIS A 136 8.14 2.79 -18.25
CA HIS A 136 8.55 3.64 -19.37
C HIS A 136 7.73 4.94 -19.40
N ILE A 137 6.40 4.84 -19.29
CA ILE A 137 5.50 6.02 -19.24
C ILE A 137 5.91 6.95 -18.08
N PHE A 138 6.13 6.41 -16.89
CA PHE A 138 6.56 7.20 -15.74
C PHE A 138 7.85 8.01 -16.01
N PHE A 139 8.86 7.39 -16.63
CA PHE A 139 10.09 8.11 -16.99
C PHE A 139 9.89 9.08 -18.15
N ALA A 140 9.09 8.71 -19.15
CA ALA A 140 8.76 9.60 -20.27
C ALA A 140 8.05 10.87 -19.80
N GLU A 141 7.10 10.76 -18.86
CA GLU A 141 6.42 11.93 -18.25
C GLU A 141 7.41 12.84 -17.52
N ARG A 142 8.40 12.28 -16.82
CA ARG A 142 9.43 13.06 -16.12
C ARG A 142 10.42 13.73 -17.05
N GLU A 143 10.78 13.07 -18.16
CA GLU A 143 11.66 13.65 -19.18
C GLU A 143 10.95 14.70 -20.03
N ALA A 144 9.65 14.54 -20.31
CA ALA A 144 8.88 15.53 -21.08
C ALA A 144 8.84 16.93 -20.41
N LEU A 145 9.03 16.99 -19.10
CA LEU A 145 9.16 18.24 -18.34
C LEU A 145 10.53 18.92 -18.49
N LYS A 146 11.53 18.24 -19.07
CA LYS A 146 12.88 18.77 -19.30
C LYS A 146 13.00 19.21 -20.75
N ILE A 147 12.72 20.49 -21.00
CA ILE A 147 12.85 21.09 -22.33
C ILE A 147 14.28 21.65 -22.45
N PRO A 148 15.12 21.19 -23.40
CA PRO A 148 16.53 21.56 -23.49
C PRO A 148 16.81 23.06 -23.48
N ASP A 149 15.91 23.85 -24.08
CA ASP A 149 16.07 25.29 -24.26
C ASP A 149 15.21 26.13 -23.29
N VAL A 150 14.57 25.51 -22.29
CA VAL A 150 13.74 26.23 -21.29
C VAL A 150 14.25 25.89 -19.88
N PRO A 151 14.78 26.89 -19.15
CA PRO A 151 15.18 26.73 -17.76
C PRO A 151 14.03 26.23 -16.88
N GLY A 152 14.31 25.34 -15.93
CA GLY A 152 13.28 24.72 -15.07
C GLY A 152 12.55 25.69 -14.12
N ASP A 153 13.08 26.90 -13.94
CA ASP A 153 12.49 28.01 -13.18
C ASP A 153 11.62 28.94 -14.04
N THR A 154 11.45 28.63 -15.33
CA THR A 154 10.61 29.42 -16.23
C THR A 154 9.15 29.44 -15.72
N PRO A 155 8.55 30.62 -15.48
CA PRO A 155 7.19 30.73 -14.98
C PRO A 155 6.17 30.10 -15.93
N THR A 156 5.28 29.25 -15.42
CA THR A 156 4.16 28.73 -16.20
C THR A 156 3.16 29.86 -16.46
N LEU A 157 2.67 29.97 -17.70
CA LEU A 157 1.55 30.86 -18.03
C LEU A 157 0.30 30.47 -17.22
N PRO A 158 -0.52 31.45 -16.81
CA PRO A 158 -1.73 31.22 -16.00
C PRO A 158 -2.78 30.36 -16.69
#